data_AF-A0A1B8DKT9-F1
#
_entry.id   AF-A0A1B8DKT9-F1
#
_cell.length_a   1.000
_cell.length_b   1.000
_cell.length_c   1.000
_cell.angle_alpha   90.00
_cell.angle_beta   90.00
_cell.angle_gamma   90.00
#
_symmetry.space_group_name_H-M   'P 1'
#
loop_
_entity.id
_entity.type
_entity.pdbx_description
1 polymer ?
#
loop_
_entity_poly.entity_id
_entity_poly.type
_entity_poly.pdbx_seq_one_letter_code
_entity_poly.pdbx_strand_id
1 'polypeptide(L)'
;MFPTISFISYAAITLLIFSQLSASSPVPICLISGQKDPQLPTTGKGAQLPDPSIGLSLEFVTLGRGVQNYTCASSSATPVAVGAIASLFDITAFAYGRSSSSQFITLPALAAYISLPRVQELLDMRLPHGNKASVIGSHYFDAAGVPIFDLSMKDRKL
;
A
#
# COMPACT_ATOMS: atom_id res chain seq x y z
N MET A 1 29.66 -43.77 49.16
CA MET A 1 29.88 -43.54 47.72
C MET A 1 28.50 -43.47 47.08
N PHE A 2 28.00 -42.25 46.84
CA PHE A 2 26.69 -42.01 46.21
C PHE A 2 26.94 -41.41 44.83
N PRO A 3 26.30 -41.86 43.75
CA PRO A 3 26.21 -41.07 42.53
C PRO A 3 24.90 -40.27 42.52
N THR A 4 25.04 -38.99 42.27
CA THR A 4 24.00 -38.02 41.94
C THR A 4 23.49 -38.31 40.52
N ILE A 5 22.17 -38.46 40.36
CA ILE A 5 21.54 -38.54 39.03
C ILE A 5 20.94 -37.17 38.69
N SER A 6 21.36 -36.71 37.52
CA SER A 6 21.18 -35.38 36.93
C SER A 6 19.72 -35.02 36.64
N PHE A 7 19.28 -33.87 37.14
CA PHE A 7 17.97 -33.26 36.89
C PHE A 7 18.02 -32.26 35.73
N ILE A 8 18.35 -32.67 34.50
CA ILE A 8 18.15 -31.80 33.31
C ILE A 8 17.84 -32.67 32.08
N SER A 9 16.58 -33.09 31.90
CA SER A 9 16.13 -33.63 30.60
C SER A 9 14.61 -33.72 30.46
N TYR A 10 13.87 -32.66 30.81
CA TYR A 10 12.41 -32.61 30.62
C TYR A 10 11.90 -31.24 30.13
N ALA A 11 12.70 -30.50 29.36
CA ALA A 11 12.29 -29.20 28.81
C ALA A 11 12.57 -29.05 27.31
N ALA A 12 12.73 -30.17 26.59
CA ALA A 12 12.80 -30.15 25.14
C ALA A 12 11.78 -31.14 24.60
N ILE A 13 11.07 -30.74 23.54
CA ILE A 13 10.14 -31.54 22.73
C ILE A 13 8.67 -31.48 23.20
N THR A 14 8.07 -30.28 23.20
CA THR A 14 6.69 -30.06 22.73
C THR A 14 6.47 -28.59 22.37
N LEU A 15 7.21 -28.08 21.37
CA LEU A 15 6.80 -26.89 20.62
C LEU A 15 6.15 -27.38 19.34
N LEU A 16 4.88 -27.80 19.45
CA LEU A 16 4.04 -28.09 18.29
C LEU A 16 3.78 -26.76 17.57
N ILE A 17 4.33 -26.70 16.37
CA ILE A 17 4.21 -25.64 15.39
C ILE A 17 2.73 -25.45 15.06
N PHE A 18 2.11 -24.39 15.58
CA PHE A 18 0.88 -23.84 14.99
C PHE A 18 1.28 -22.96 13.80
N SER A 19 1.71 -23.59 12.71
CA SER A 19 1.73 -22.94 11.41
C SER A 19 0.29 -22.87 10.93
N GLN A 20 -0.39 -21.77 11.26
CA GLN A 20 -1.65 -21.42 10.62
C GLN A 20 -1.36 -21.25 9.13
N LEU A 21 -1.85 -22.19 8.30
CA LEU A 21 -1.94 -21.97 6.86
C LEU A 21 -2.99 -20.87 6.66
N SER A 22 -2.54 -19.62 6.54
CA SER A 22 -3.38 -18.55 6.02
C SER A 22 -3.64 -18.87 4.56
N ALA A 23 -4.81 -19.44 4.26
CA ALA A 23 -5.26 -19.56 2.88
C ALA A 23 -5.30 -18.16 2.27
N SER A 24 -4.42 -17.91 1.31
CA SER A 24 -4.45 -16.74 0.44
C SER A 24 -5.74 -16.80 -0.37
N SER A 25 -6.81 -16.24 0.18
CA SER A 25 -8.04 -16.04 -0.59
C SER A 25 -7.72 -15.03 -1.68
N PRO A 26 -8.07 -15.30 -2.95
CA PRO A 26 -7.96 -14.29 -3.98
C PRO A 26 -8.76 -13.07 -3.51
N VAL A 27 -8.11 -11.91 -3.46
CA VAL A 27 -8.78 -10.65 -3.12
C VAL A 27 -9.99 -10.55 -4.05
N PRO A 28 -11.23 -10.56 -3.54
CA PRO A 28 -12.40 -10.47 -4.39
C PRO A 28 -12.31 -9.13 -5.13
N ILE A 29 -12.02 -9.19 -6.42
CA ILE A 29 -12.09 -8.00 -7.28
C ILE A 29 -13.58 -7.66 -7.34
N CYS A 30 -13.97 -6.65 -6.57
CA CYS A 30 -15.33 -6.15 -6.54
C CYS A 30 -15.59 -5.48 -7.89
N LEU A 31 -16.14 -6.23 -8.85
CA LEU A 31 -16.67 -5.66 -10.08
C LEU A 31 -17.90 -4.82 -9.73
N ILE A 32 -17.70 -3.52 -9.55
CA ILE A 32 -18.81 -2.60 -9.32
C ILE A 32 -19.49 -2.32 -10.66
N SER A 33 -20.40 -3.21 -11.05
CA SER A 33 -21.16 -3.10 -12.29
C SER A 33 -21.98 -1.80 -12.32
N GLY A 34 -21.81 -1.00 -13.37
CA GLY A 34 -22.57 0.23 -13.61
C GLY A 34 -22.01 1.52 -12.99
N GLN A 35 -20.85 1.48 -12.31
CA GLN A 35 -20.15 2.69 -11.88
C GLN A 35 -19.28 3.23 -13.02
N LYS A 36 -19.36 4.55 -13.27
CA LYS A 36 -18.48 5.24 -14.20
C LYS A 36 -17.07 5.26 -13.60
N ASP A 37 -16.06 5.04 -14.45
CA ASP A 37 -14.67 5.19 -14.03
C ASP A 37 -14.44 6.55 -13.34
N PRO A 38 -13.76 6.55 -12.18
CA PRO A 38 -13.39 7.80 -11.53
C PRO A 38 -12.56 8.63 -12.49
N GLN A 39 -12.91 9.91 -12.61
CA GLN A 39 -12.19 10.81 -13.50
C GLN A 39 -10.87 11.25 -12.87
N LEU A 40 -9.85 11.45 -13.71
CA LEU A 40 -8.59 12.04 -13.27
C LEU A 40 -8.86 13.40 -12.61
N PRO A 41 -8.26 13.68 -11.45
CA PRO A 41 -8.39 14.99 -10.83
C PRO A 41 -7.82 16.06 -11.76
N THR A 42 -8.43 17.25 -11.75
CA THR A 42 -7.83 18.41 -12.41
C THR A 42 -6.51 18.73 -11.71
N THR A 43 -5.42 18.85 -12.44
CA THR A 43 -4.08 19.10 -11.86
C THR A 43 -4.01 20.43 -11.09
N GLY A 44 -5.00 21.31 -11.28
CA GLY A 44 -5.15 22.61 -10.61
C GLY A 44 -4.11 23.65 -11.04
N LYS A 45 -2.90 23.20 -11.40
CA LYS A 45 -1.79 23.94 -11.99
C LYS A 45 -1.04 23.02 -12.97
N GLY A 46 -0.62 23.55 -14.12
CA GLY A 46 0.15 22.81 -15.13
C GLY A 46 -0.71 22.09 -16.17
N ALA A 47 -0.06 21.29 -17.02
CA ALA A 47 -0.74 20.53 -18.07
C ALA A 47 -1.57 19.38 -17.46
N GLN A 48 -2.83 19.26 -17.88
CA GLN A 48 -3.65 18.11 -17.52
C GLN A 48 -3.10 16.86 -18.22
N LEU A 49 -3.05 15.74 -17.50
CA LEU A 49 -2.74 14.46 -18.15
C LEU A 49 -3.82 14.15 -19.19
N PRO A 50 -3.43 13.66 -20.40
CA PRO A 50 -4.40 13.29 -21.40
C PRO A 50 -5.28 12.15 -20.89
N ASP A 51 -6.49 12.05 -21.43
CA ASP A 51 -7.33 10.90 -21.19
C ASP A 51 -6.61 9.60 -21.61
N PRO A 52 -6.87 8.48 -20.93
CA PRO A 52 -6.38 7.18 -21.36
C PRO A 52 -6.73 6.90 -22.82
N SER A 53 -5.84 6.22 -23.54
CA SER A 53 -6.10 5.81 -24.92
C SER A 53 -7.37 4.98 -25.04
N ILE A 54 -8.05 5.11 -26.18
CA ILE A 54 -9.30 4.37 -26.46
C ILE A 54 -9.06 2.86 -26.29
N GLY A 55 -10.00 2.20 -25.61
CA GLY A 55 -9.94 0.75 -25.35
C GLY A 55 -9.15 0.36 -24.10
N LEU A 56 -8.53 1.32 -23.40
CA LEU A 56 -7.98 1.10 -22.06
C LEU A 56 -9.06 1.31 -21.00
N SER A 57 -8.98 0.50 -19.93
CA SER A 57 -9.81 0.62 -18.74
C SER A 57 -8.95 0.91 -17.52
N LEU A 58 -9.50 1.61 -16.54
CA LEU A 58 -8.83 1.80 -15.26
C LEU A 58 -8.63 0.45 -14.56
N GLU A 59 -7.38 0.09 -14.29
CA GLU A 59 -7.08 -1.16 -13.57
C GLU A 59 -7.00 -0.94 -12.06
N PHE A 60 -6.31 0.12 -11.63
CA PHE A 60 -6.09 0.41 -10.21
C PHE A 60 -6.10 1.90 -9.89
N VAL A 61 -6.57 2.21 -8.68
CA VAL A 61 -6.28 3.46 -7.99
C VAL A 61 -5.53 3.13 -6.71
N THR A 62 -4.33 3.69 -6.53
CA THR A 62 -3.49 3.41 -5.36
C THR A 62 -3.26 4.63 -4.49
N LEU A 63 -3.26 4.44 -3.18
CA LEU A 63 -2.66 5.37 -2.24
C LEU A 63 -1.20 4.98 -2.00
N GLY A 64 -0.26 5.80 -2.43
CA GLY A 64 1.14 5.63 -2.08
C GLY A 64 1.44 6.25 -0.71
N ARG A 65 1.92 5.45 0.24
CA ARG A 65 2.41 5.96 1.53
C ARG A 65 3.80 5.46 1.82
N GLY A 66 4.70 6.40 2.10
CA GLY A 66 6.07 6.11 2.46
C GLY A 66 6.85 7.35 2.85
N VAL A 67 8.16 7.26 2.71
CA VAL A 67 9.10 8.34 3.00
C VAL A 67 9.78 8.78 1.70
N GLN A 68 10.00 10.08 1.61
CA GLN A 68 10.77 10.69 0.55
C GLN A 68 12.07 11.19 1.17
N ASN A 69 13.20 10.73 0.65
CA ASN A 69 14.52 11.13 1.08
C ASN A 69 14.98 12.35 0.27
N TYR A 70 15.41 13.40 0.97
CA TYR A 70 15.84 14.65 0.39
C TYR A 70 17.23 15.03 0.90
N THR A 71 18.03 15.66 0.05
CA THR A 71 19.25 16.34 0.45
C THR A 71 19.12 17.85 0.23
N CYS A 72 19.81 18.62 1.07
CA CYS A 72 19.91 20.07 0.93
C CYS A 72 21.39 20.44 0.87
N ALA A 73 21.77 21.32 -0.07
CA ALA A 73 23.15 21.81 -0.15
C ALA A 73 23.52 22.72 1.05
N SER A 74 22.51 23.34 1.69
CA SER A 74 22.63 24.16 2.90
C SER A 74 21.29 24.20 3.64
N SER A 75 21.23 24.79 4.83
CA SER A 75 20.01 24.90 5.65
C SER A 75 18.89 25.74 5.01
N SER A 76 19.20 26.55 4.00
CA SER A 76 18.26 27.39 3.26
C SER A 76 18.08 26.98 1.80
N ALA A 77 18.80 25.94 1.34
CA ALA A 77 18.70 25.46 -0.04
C ALA A 77 17.36 24.75 -0.28
N THR A 78 16.86 24.83 -1.51
CA THR A 78 15.71 24.03 -1.95
C THR A 78 16.07 22.54 -1.86
N PRO A 79 15.27 21.72 -1.15
CA PRO A 79 15.53 20.29 -1.04
C PRO A 79 15.47 19.60 -2.41
N VAL A 80 16.41 18.69 -2.67
CA VAL A 80 16.45 17.86 -3.87
C VAL A 80 16.09 16.44 -3.49
N ALA A 81 15.12 15.84 -4.17
CA ALA A 81 14.76 14.45 -3.94
C ALA A 81 15.90 13.53 -4.40
N VAL A 82 16.34 12.64 -3.53
CA VAL A 82 17.40 11.65 -3.82
C VAL A 82 16.91 10.21 -3.75
N GLY A 83 15.67 10.00 -3.31
CA GLY A 83 15.03 8.69 -3.33
C GLY A 83 13.71 8.67 -2.57
N ALA A 84 12.98 7.57 -2.69
CA ALA A 84 11.77 7.30 -1.91
C ALA A 84 11.66 5.80 -1.65
N ILE A 85 10.87 5.45 -0.63
CA ILE A 85 10.32 4.11 -0.44
C ILE A 85 8.88 4.28 0.03
N ALA A 86 7.92 3.69 -0.67
CA ALA A 86 6.51 3.71 -0.31
C ALA A 86 5.80 2.40 -0.66
N SER A 87 4.80 2.04 0.14
CA SER A 87 3.83 1.00 -0.19
C SER A 87 2.68 1.59 -1.00
N LEU A 88 2.18 0.83 -1.97
CA LEU A 88 1.03 1.21 -2.80
C LEU A 88 -0.19 0.38 -2.37
N PHE A 89 -1.12 1.03 -1.67
CA PHE A 89 -2.36 0.41 -1.22
C PHE A 89 -3.43 0.50 -2.30
N ASP A 90 -4.07 -0.59 -2.65
CA ASP A 90 -5.22 -0.61 -3.55
C ASP A 90 -6.44 0.05 -2.86
N ILE A 91 -6.88 1.17 -3.45
CA ILE A 91 -8.05 1.93 -3.02
C ILE A 91 -9.09 2.04 -4.15
N THR A 92 -9.03 1.15 -5.15
CA THR A 92 -9.90 1.17 -6.34
C THR A 92 -11.37 1.15 -5.95
N ALA A 93 -11.77 0.29 -5.01
CA ALA A 93 -13.14 0.25 -4.52
C ALA A 93 -13.57 1.57 -3.86
N PHE A 94 -12.66 2.27 -3.18
CA PHE A 94 -12.95 3.58 -2.59
C PHE A 94 -13.13 4.65 -3.66
N ALA A 95 -12.31 4.63 -4.72
CA ALA A 95 -12.41 5.55 -5.85
C ALA A 95 -13.74 5.40 -6.59
N TYR A 96 -14.14 4.18 -6.95
CA TYR A 96 -15.46 3.94 -7.55
C TYR A 96 -16.60 4.31 -6.60
N GLY A 97 -16.54 3.92 -5.32
CA GLY A 97 -17.64 4.18 -4.42
C GLY A 97 -17.81 5.65 -4.01
N ARG A 98 -16.71 6.43 -3.97
CA ARG A 98 -16.69 7.72 -3.25
C ARG A 98 -15.67 8.76 -3.78
N SER A 99 -15.29 8.71 -5.06
CA SER A 99 -14.29 9.64 -5.65
C SER A 99 -14.57 11.13 -5.42
N SER A 100 -15.84 11.55 -5.36
CA SER A 100 -16.24 12.94 -5.11
C SER A 100 -16.41 13.30 -3.62
N SER A 101 -16.23 12.33 -2.72
CA SER A 101 -16.40 12.57 -1.29
C SER A 101 -15.20 13.31 -0.70
N SER A 102 -15.45 14.15 0.30
CA SER A 102 -14.38 14.81 1.07
C SER A 102 -13.42 13.79 1.71
N GLN A 103 -13.91 12.61 2.08
CA GLN A 103 -13.11 11.54 2.67
C GLN A 103 -12.08 10.97 1.69
N PHE A 104 -12.43 10.87 0.40
CA PHE A 104 -11.52 10.43 -0.66
C PHE A 104 -10.53 11.55 -1.01
N ILE A 105 -11.02 12.77 -1.23
CA ILE A 105 -10.19 13.92 -1.63
C ILE A 105 -9.12 14.25 -0.57
N THR A 106 -9.47 14.17 0.72
CA THR A 106 -8.54 14.49 1.82
C THR A 106 -7.68 13.31 2.26
N LEU A 107 -7.90 12.11 1.69
CA LEU A 107 -7.21 10.89 2.09
C LEU A 107 -5.68 11.00 2.01
N PRO A 108 -5.05 11.53 0.94
CA PRO A 108 -3.60 11.62 0.86
C PRO A 108 -2.99 12.50 1.95
N ALA A 109 -3.62 13.65 2.22
CA ALA A 109 -3.18 14.57 3.27
C ALA A 109 -3.27 13.90 4.65
N LEU A 110 -4.37 13.21 4.95
CA LEU A 110 -4.52 12.50 6.22
C LEU A 110 -3.50 11.35 6.37
N ALA A 111 -3.29 10.58 5.30
CA ALA A 111 -2.36 9.46 5.30
C ALA A 111 -0.91 9.90 5.59
N ALA A 112 -0.52 11.11 5.15
CA ALA A 112 0.81 11.66 5.37
C ALA A 112 1.15 11.87 6.86
N TYR A 113 0.15 12.10 7.72
CA TYR A 113 0.33 12.43 9.14
C TYR A 113 0.10 11.26 10.11
N ILE A 114 -0.21 10.06 9.59
CA ILE A 114 -0.43 8.87 10.42
C ILE A 114 0.63 7.79 10.11
N SER A 115 0.81 6.86 11.04
CA SER A 115 1.72 5.72 10.88
C SER A 115 1.20 4.75 9.81
N LEU A 116 2.10 3.99 9.20
CA LEU A 116 1.75 2.99 8.19
C LEU A 116 0.68 1.98 8.68
N PRO A 117 0.79 1.37 9.88
CA PRO A 117 -0.28 0.51 10.39
C PRO A 117 -1.62 1.23 10.52
N ARG A 118 -1.60 2.52 10.90
CA ARG A 118 -2.81 3.32 11.03
C ARG A 118 -3.43 3.67 9.68
N VAL A 119 -2.64 3.79 8.61
CA VAL A 119 -3.16 3.92 7.24
C VAL A 119 -3.96 2.67 6.86
N GLN A 120 -3.41 1.47 7.09
CA GLN A 120 -4.10 0.21 6.81
C GLN A 120 -5.46 0.15 7.53
N GLU A 121 -5.47 0.37 8.85
CA GLU A 121 -6.71 0.39 9.64
C GLU A 121 -7.72 1.42 9.12
N LEU A 122 -7.25 2.62 8.76
CA LEU A 122 -8.12 3.67 8.23
C LEU A 122 -8.74 3.29 6.89
N LEU A 123 -7.96 2.68 5.99
CA LEU A 123 -8.47 2.22 4.71
C LEU A 123 -9.47 1.09 4.89
N ASP A 124 -9.17 0.12 5.75
CA ASP A 124 -10.05 -1.02 6.04
C ASP A 124 -11.39 -0.62 6.66
N MET A 125 -11.44 0.53 7.35
CA MET A 125 -12.69 1.13 7.84
C MET A 125 -13.45 1.93 6.78
N ARG A 126 -12.77 2.55 5.82
CA ARG A 126 -13.38 3.50 4.85
C ARG A 126 -13.79 2.84 3.54
N LEU A 127 -13.13 1.74 3.18
CA LEU A 127 -13.43 0.98 1.98
C LEU A 127 -14.87 0.47 2.01
N PRO A 128 -15.61 0.61 0.90
CA PRO A 128 -17.02 0.22 0.86
C PRO A 128 -17.17 -1.31 0.91
N HIS A 129 -18.31 -1.78 1.42
CA HIS A 129 -18.70 -3.20 1.41
C HIS A 129 -17.73 -4.17 2.12
N GLY A 130 -16.99 -3.69 3.13
CA GLY A 130 -16.07 -4.52 3.91
C GLY A 130 -14.76 -4.88 3.20
N ASN A 131 -14.53 -4.35 1.99
CA ASN A 131 -13.27 -4.49 1.26
C ASN A 131 -12.08 -4.06 2.12
N LYS A 132 -10.92 -4.68 1.88
CA LYS A 132 -9.67 -4.44 2.60
C LYS A 132 -8.64 -3.86 1.65
N ALA A 133 -7.86 -2.89 2.10
CA ALA A 133 -6.80 -2.33 1.28
C ALA A 133 -5.65 -3.30 1.26
N SER A 134 -5.36 -3.90 0.10
CA SER A 134 -4.16 -4.73 -0.04
C SER A 134 -3.01 -3.86 -0.53
N VAL A 135 -1.79 -4.15 -0.06
CA VAL A 135 -0.59 -3.59 -0.69
C VAL A 135 -0.35 -4.35 -1.97
N ILE A 136 -0.47 -3.68 -3.12
CA ILE A 136 -0.33 -4.30 -4.45
C ILE A 136 1.00 -3.95 -5.13
N GLY A 137 1.81 -3.10 -4.50
CA GLY A 137 3.06 -2.65 -5.08
C GLY A 137 3.87 -1.76 -4.16
N SER A 138 5.00 -1.30 -4.69
CA SER A 138 5.92 -0.39 -4.03
C SER A 138 6.35 0.71 -4.98
N HIS A 139 6.62 1.90 -4.44
CA HIS A 139 7.30 2.96 -5.14
C HIS A 139 8.69 3.17 -4.56
N TYR A 140 9.70 3.28 -5.43
CA TYR A 140 11.08 3.55 -5.06
C TYR A 140 11.82 4.28 -6.19
N PHE A 141 13.07 4.66 -5.94
CA PHE A 141 13.97 5.20 -6.95
C PHE A 141 15.05 4.17 -7.23
N ASP A 142 15.36 3.91 -8.51
CA ASP A 142 16.46 3.02 -8.88
C ASP A 142 17.83 3.67 -8.67
N ALA A 143 18.91 2.96 -8.99
CA ALA A 143 20.27 3.46 -8.85
C ALA A 143 20.58 4.68 -9.74
N ALA A 144 19.82 4.91 -10.81
CA ALA A 144 19.93 6.07 -11.67
C ALA A 144 19.03 7.25 -11.21
N GLY A 145 18.29 7.08 -10.11
CA GLY A 145 17.36 8.08 -9.60
C GLY A 145 16.03 8.14 -10.37
N VAL A 146 15.70 7.11 -11.14
CA VAL A 146 14.43 7.04 -11.88
C VAL A 146 13.33 6.58 -10.91
N PRO A 147 12.18 7.28 -10.83
CA PRO A 147 11.05 6.84 -10.02
C PRO A 147 10.39 5.61 -10.64
N ILE A 148 10.31 4.52 -9.87
CA ILE A 148 9.70 3.25 -10.25
C ILE A 148 8.44 3.02 -9.43
N PHE A 149 7.36 2.58 -10.10
CA PHE A 149 6.15 2.06 -9.48
C PHE A 149 6.04 0.58 -9.84
N ASP A 150 6.45 -0.27 -8.90
CA ASP A 150 6.48 -1.72 -9.08
C ASP A 150 5.19 -2.36 -8.56
N LEU A 151 4.35 -2.82 -9.50
CA LEU A 151 3.08 -3.50 -9.22
C LEU A 151 3.20 -5.04 -9.33
N SER A 152 4.41 -5.58 -9.49
CA SER A 152 4.64 -7.03 -9.64
C SER A 152 4.22 -7.86 -8.42
N MET A 153 3.99 -7.21 -7.28
CA MET A 153 3.48 -7.88 -6.07
C MET A 153 2.05 -8.39 -6.22
N LYS A 154 1.27 -7.87 -7.18
CA LYS A 154 -0.04 -8.40 -7.54
C LYS A 154 0.04 -9.82 -8.12
N ASP A 155 1.08 -10.12 -8.90
CA ASP A 155 1.23 -11.40 -9.61
C ASP A 155 1.82 -12.51 -8.73
N ARG A 156 2.31 -12.15 -7.53
CA ARG A 156 2.67 -13.12 -6.50
C ARG A 156 1.39 -13.64 -5.86
N LYS A 157 0.82 -14.71 -6.45
CA LYS A 157 -0.03 -15.64 -5.71
C LYS A 157 0.76 -16.13 -4.49
N LEU A 158 0.47 -15.57 -3.33
CA LEU A 158 0.79 -16.22 -2.04
C LEU A 158 -0.02 -17.51 -1.94
#